data_AF-A0AB38TH62-F1
#
_entry.id   AF-A0AB38TH62-F1
#
_cell.length_a   1.000
_cell.length_b   1.000
_cell.length_c   1.000
_cell.angle_alpha   90.00
_cell.angle_beta   90.00
_cell.angle_gamma   90.00
#
_symmetry.space_group_name_H-M   'P 1'
#
loop_
_entity.id
_entity.type
_entity.pdbx_description
1 polymer ?
#
loop_
_entity_poly.entity_id
_entity_poly.type
_entity_poly.pdbx_seq_one_letter_code
_entity_poly.pdbx_strand_id
1 'polypeptide(L)'
;MHRIGRSLPASMLLSLRDRRMQKANAAALKTTATTGTLVASYNVHKCIGVDRKFDPDRTIRVIREIDPDVIALQEADNRFGDRDGLLDLPRLERETGLVPVPISATGKGHGWHGNVLLFKKGVVRDVHQIKLPGLEPRGAVVAEIDLDGSRTLRIIAAHLGLLRRSRSQQARVVLDLMNSPDERPTLLLGDLNEWRLGNRSALNTLHATFGPQPPAVPTFPSNLPLLALDRIMANRHGMIAAIDAHDTPLSRVASDHLPLTAFVRLERVDDNALMSPASQRV
;
A
#
# COMPACT_ATOMS: atom_id res chain seq x y z
N MET A 1 31.57 -17.10 -42.59
CA MET A 1 31.90 -16.68 -41.21
C MET A 1 30.92 -15.59 -40.77
N HIS A 2 29.80 -15.96 -40.14
CA HIS A 2 28.80 -14.99 -39.66
C HIS A 2 29.10 -14.60 -38.21
N ARG A 3 29.41 -13.31 -37.98
CA ARG A 3 29.41 -12.69 -36.65
C ARG A 3 27.96 -12.46 -36.22
N ILE A 4 27.50 -13.19 -35.21
CA ILE A 4 26.23 -12.92 -34.53
C ILE A 4 26.52 -11.96 -33.38
N GLY A 5 26.16 -10.69 -33.56
CA GLY A 5 26.10 -9.72 -32.46
C GLY A 5 24.97 -10.10 -31.51
N ARG A 6 25.30 -10.47 -30.27
CA ARG A 6 24.33 -10.66 -29.19
C ARG A 6 23.93 -9.29 -28.64
N SER A 7 22.82 -8.73 -29.12
CA SER A 7 22.13 -7.63 -28.42
C SER A 7 21.42 -8.18 -27.20
N LEU A 8 21.59 -7.54 -26.04
CA LEU A 8 20.87 -7.88 -24.81
C LEU A 8 19.34 -7.69 -24.99
N PRO A 9 18.49 -8.57 -24.43
CA PRO A 9 17.04 -8.44 -24.52
C PRO A 9 16.55 -7.12 -23.91
N ALA A 10 15.55 -6.49 -24.52
CA ALA A 10 14.98 -5.21 -24.08
C ALA A 10 14.52 -5.19 -22.60
N SER A 11 14.13 -6.35 -22.04
CA SER A 11 13.75 -6.52 -20.64
C SER A 11 14.92 -6.37 -19.65
N MET A 12 16.15 -6.75 -20.04
CA MET A 12 17.34 -6.52 -19.21
C MET A 12 17.77 -5.05 -19.21
N LEU A 13 17.54 -4.34 -20.33
CA LEU A 13 17.80 -2.91 -20.44
C LEU A 13 16.83 -2.06 -19.60
N LEU A 14 15.56 -2.47 -19.51
CA LEU A 14 14.58 -1.86 -18.60
C LEU A 14 14.98 -2.07 -17.13
N SER A 15 15.29 -3.32 -16.75
CA SER A 15 15.76 -3.68 -15.40
C SER A 15 16.99 -2.87 -14.92
N LEU A 16 17.92 -2.53 -15.83
CA LEU A 16 19.12 -1.76 -15.50
C LEU A 16 18.85 -0.24 -15.40
N ARG A 17 17.91 0.28 -16.20
CA ARG A 17 17.41 1.66 -16.07
C ARG A 17 16.63 1.86 -14.77
N ASP A 18 15.81 0.87 -14.41
CA ASP A 18 15.00 0.87 -13.19
C ASP A 18 15.88 0.89 -11.92
N ARG A 19 17.02 0.17 -11.91
CA ARG A 19 17.98 0.21 -10.77
C ARG A 19 18.65 1.56 -10.56
N ARG A 20 18.89 2.34 -11.63
CA ARG A 20 19.45 3.70 -11.52
C ARG A 20 18.38 4.69 -11.06
N MET A 21 17.14 4.52 -11.52
CA MET A 21 15.97 5.27 -11.05
C MET A 21 15.65 4.96 -9.58
N GLN A 22 15.72 3.70 -9.14
CA GLN A 22 15.55 3.28 -7.74
C GLN A 22 16.57 3.91 -6.80
N LYS A 23 17.86 3.99 -7.18
CA LYS A 23 18.87 4.70 -6.37
C LYS A 23 18.65 6.21 -6.30
N ALA A 24 18.21 6.82 -7.41
CA ALA A 24 17.87 8.25 -7.44
C ALA A 24 16.58 8.54 -6.64
N ASN A 25 15.59 7.66 -6.70
CA ASN A 25 14.35 7.74 -5.93
C ASN A 25 14.61 7.48 -4.44
N ALA A 26 15.40 6.49 -4.04
CA ALA A 26 15.80 6.27 -2.64
C ALA A 26 16.54 7.48 -2.05
N ALA A 27 17.36 8.17 -2.85
CA ALA A 27 18.00 9.42 -2.45
C ALA A 27 17.00 10.59 -2.36
N ALA A 28 16.04 10.68 -3.27
CA ALA A 28 14.95 11.66 -3.20
C ALA A 28 14.03 11.42 -1.99
N LEU A 29 13.67 10.15 -1.72
CA LEU A 29 12.90 9.66 -0.58
C LEU A 29 13.57 10.07 0.75
N LYS A 30 14.90 9.91 0.85
CA LYS A 30 15.69 10.39 2.00
C LYS A 30 15.76 11.92 2.13
N THR A 31 15.72 12.65 1.03
CA THR A 31 15.79 14.13 1.05
C THR A 31 14.43 14.76 1.37
N THR A 32 13.32 14.06 1.06
CA THR A 32 11.94 14.44 1.45
C THR A 32 11.55 14.06 2.87
N ALA A 33 12.44 13.39 3.62
CA ALA A 33 12.17 12.78 4.93
C ALA A 33 11.89 13.78 6.07
N THR A 34 12.01 15.09 5.86
CA THR A 34 11.82 16.07 6.93
C THR A 34 10.37 16.51 7.14
N THR A 35 9.40 16.17 6.26
CA THR A 35 8.01 16.66 6.37
C THR A 35 6.88 15.71 5.89
N GLY A 36 7.15 14.42 5.63
CA GLY A 36 6.12 13.48 5.12
C GLY A 36 5.97 12.21 5.95
N THR A 37 4.76 11.63 5.95
CA THR A 37 4.46 10.32 6.58
C THR A 37 4.85 9.20 5.64
N LEU A 38 5.68 8.25 6.08
CA LEU A 38 5.97 7.03 5.35
C LEU A 38 4.86 5.99 5.57
N VAL A 39 4.11 5.67 4.51
CA VAL A 39 3.08 4.63 4.54
C VAL A 39 3.53 3.41 3.75
N ALA A 40 3.10 2.22 4.17
CA ALA A 40 3.41 0.97 3.49
C ALA A 40 2.20 0.03 3.39
N SER A 41 2.18 -0.78 2.33
CA SER A 41 1.30 -1.94 2.19
C SER A 41 2.14 -3.19 2.00
N TYR A 42 1.80 -4.28 2.68
CA TYR A 42 2.54 -5.53 2.57
C TYR A 42 1.66 -6.76 2.77
N ASN A 43 1.44 -7.53 1.69
CA ASN A 43 0.91 -8.88 1.81
C ASN A 43 2.02 -9.80 2.34
N VAL A 44 1.84 -10.30 3.58
CA VAL A 44 2.88 -11.07 4.28
C VAL A 44 2.83 -12.56 3.95
N HIS A 45 1.91 -13.00 3.09
CA HIS A 45 1.75 -14.40 2.68
C HIS A 45 1.71 -15.36 3.86
N LYS A 46 0.97 -15.01 4.92
CA LYS A 46 0.89 -15.76 6.18
C LYS A 46 2.26 -15.98 6.85
N CYS A 47 3.19 -15.05 6.64
CA CYS A 47 4.59 -15.16 7.05
C CYS A 47 5.31 -16.39 6.49
N ILE A 48 4.84 -16.93 5.36
CA ILE A 48 5.50 -18.01 4.63
C ILE A 48 6.28 -17.39 3.47
N GLY A 49 7.60 -17.59 3.47
CA GLY A 49 8.43 -17.06 2.40
C GLY A 49 8.36 -17.86 1.11
N VAL A 50 9.03 -17.36 0.07
CA VAL A 50 9.21 -18.10 -1.20
C VAL A 50 9.99 -19.41 -1.02
N ASP A 51 10.72 -19.52 0.08
CA ASP A 51 11.39 -20.74 0.56
C ASP A 51 10.46 -21.73 1.27
N ARG A 52 9.15 -21.41 1.35
CA ARG A 52 8.08 -22.18 2.01
C ARG A 52 8.25 -22.34 3.51
N LYS A 53 9.09 -21.54 4.15
CA LYS A 53 9.26 -21.55 5.61
C LYS A 53 8.34 -20.51 6.24
N PHE A 54 7.59 -20.94 7.26
CA PHE A 54 6.88 -20.03 8.16
C PHE A 54 7.90 -19.38 9.10
N ASP A 55 8.07 -18.06 8.99
CA ASP A 55 9.00 -17.26 9.79
C ASP A 55 8.39 -15.85 10.01
N PRO A 56 7.56 -15.65 11.05
CA PRO A 56 6.99 -14.34 11.36
C PRO A 56 8.05 -13.31 11.80
N ASP A 57 9.17 -13.76 12.36
CA ASP A 57 10.28 -12.88 12.72
C ASP A 57 10.94 -12.27 11.48
N ARG A 58 11.01 -13.02 10.38
CA ARG A 58 11.45 -12.49 9.08
C ARG A 58 10.55 -11.37 8.58
N THR A 59 9.22 -11.50 8.75
CA THR A 59 8.27 -10.44 8.44
C THR A 59 8.52 -9.19 9.29
N ILE A 60 8.72 -9.35 10.60
CA ILE A 60 9.06 -8.24 11.52
C ILE A 60 10.36 -7.55 11.08
N ARG A 61 11.39 -8.32 10.69
CA ARG A 61 12.66 -7.76 10.17
C ARG A 61 12.45 -6.93 8.89
N VAL A 62 11.57 -7.35 7.97
CA VAL A 62 11.22 -6.53 6.78
C VAL A 62 10.51 -5.25 7.19
N ILE A 63 9.55 -5.31 8.12
CA ILE A 63 8.85 -4.12 8.62
C ILE A 63 9.85 -3.13 9.25
N ARG A 64 10.85 -3.64 9.97
CA ARG A 64 11.95 -2.84 10.52
C ARG A 64 12.86 -2.23 9.45
N GLU A 65 13.14 -2.93 8.36
CA GLU A 65 13.91 -2.35 7.25
C GLU A 65 13.18 -1.17 6.59
N ILE A 66 11.84 -1.22 6.54
CA ILE A 66 11.01 -0.15 5.99
C ILE A 66 10.89 1.02 6.97
N ASP A 67 10.74 0.73 8.27
CA ASP A 67 10.47 1.69 9.34
C ASP A 67 9.25 2.61 9.10
N PRO A 68 8.08 2.08 8.70
CA PRO A 68 6.95 2.91 8.29
C PRO A 68 6.30 3.62 9.48
N ASP A 69 5.66 4.77 9.22
CA ASP A 69 4.80 5.45 10.19
C ASP A 69 3.40 4.81 10.24
N VAL A 70 2.94 4.32 9.09
CA VAL A 70 1.70 3.54 8.96
C VAL A 70 1.93 2.36 8.03
N ILE A 71 1.46 1.17 8.41
CA ILE A 71 1.54 0.00 7.53
C ILE A 71 0.24 -0.82 7.54
N ALA A 72 -0.25 -1.15 6.35
CA ALA A 72 -1.33 -2.09 6.13
C ALA A 72 -0.76 -3.47 5.75
N LEU A 73 -0.98 -4.47 6.60
CA LEU A 73 -0.61 -5.86 6.34
C LEU A 73 -1.81 -6.64 5.83
N GLN A 74 -1.58 -7.51 4.84
CA GLN A 74 -2.57 -8.46 4.33
C GLN A 74 -2.10 -9.90 4.56
N GLU A 75 -3.04 -10.81 4.79
CA GLU A 75 -2.76 -12.21 5.17
C GLU A 75 -1.94 -12.35 6.46
N ALA A 76 -2.13 -11.43 7.41
CA ALA A 76 -1.46 -11.46 8.72
C ALA A 76 -2.15 -12.39 9.74
N ASP A 77 -3.28 -12.98 9.38
CA ASP A 77 -4.04 -13.94 10.20
C ASP A 77 -4.21 -15.26 9.46
N ASN A 78 -4.39 -16.36 10.21
CA ASN A 78 -4.79 -17.61 9.61
C ASN A 78 -6.19 -17.51 8.96
N ARG A 79 -6.36 -18.10 7.79
CA ARG A 79 -7.63 -18.03 7.02
C ARG A 79 -8.65 -19.09 7.46
N PHE A 80 -8.19 -20.16 8.10
CA PHE A 80 -8.99 -21.31 8.51
C PHE A 80 -8.88 -21.52 10.03
N GLY A 81 -9.92 -22.10 10.65
CA GLY A 81 -9.98 -22.29 12.11
C GLY A 81 -10.23 -20.99 12.88
N ASP A 82 -9.60 -20.86 14.05
CA ASP A 82 -9.77 -19.74 15.01
C ASP A 82 -9.26 -18.38 14.51
N ARG A 83 -8.71 -18.34 13.28
CA ARG A 83 -8.07 -17.16 12.66
C ARG A 83 -6.99 -16.54 13.53
N ASP A 84 -6.15 -17.37 14.13
CA ASP A 84 -5.07 -16.91 14.99
C ASP A 84 -4.18 -15.90 14.25
N GLY A 85 -3.86 -14.82 14.96
CA GLY A 85 -2.90 -13.85 14.49
C GLY A 85 -1.49 -14.47 14.38
N LEU A 86 -0.78 -14.13 13.30
CA LEU A 86 0.50 -14.79 12.96
C LEU A 86 1.73 -14.04 13.49
N LEU A 87 1.56 -12.83 14.04
CA LEU A 87 2.65 -11.95 14.46
C LEU A 87 2.65 -11.76 15.98
N ASP A 88 3.83 -11.69 16.57
CA ASP A 88 3.98 -11.21 17.95
C ASP A 88 3.84 -9.68 17.96
N LEU A 89 2.61 -9.18 18.07
CA LEU A 89 2.33 -7.74 18.09
C LEU A 89 3.05 -7.00 19.23
N PRO A 90 3.08 -7.52 20.49
CA PRO A 90 3.88 -6.90 21.55
C PRO A 90 5.37 -6.76 21.20
N ARG A 91 5.95 -7.75 20.53
CA ARG A 91 7.35 -7.66 20.06
C ARG A 91 7.49 -6.66 18.91
N LEU A 92 6.57 -6.69 17.94
CA LEU A 92 6.56 -5.73 16.83
C LEU A 92 6.52 -4.29 17.36
N GLU A 93 5.66 -4.01 18.33
CA GLU A 93 5.57 -2.71 19.01
C GLU A 93 6.90 -2.33 19.66
N ARG A 94 7.52 -3.22 20.45
CA ARG A 94 8.82 -2.95 21.08
C ARG A 94 9.94 -2.67 20.08
N GLU A 95 9.93 -3.34 18.92
CA GLU A 95 11.01 -3.22 17.93
C GLU A 95 10.80 -2.09 16.91
N THR A 96 9.57 -1.60 16.73
CA THR A 96 9.22 -0.63 15.66
C THR A 96 8.42 0.59 16.13
N GLY A 97 7.83 0.52 17.33
CA GLY A 97 6.84 1.48 17.81
C GLY A 97 5.46 1.38 17.14
N LEU A 98 5.26 0.45 16.22
CA LEU A 98 3.98 0.25 15.55
C LEU A 98 2.97 -0.44 16.47
N VAL A 99 1.82 0.19 16.65
CA VAL A 99 0.68 -0.38 17.38
C VAL A 99 -0.49 -0.64 16.43
N PRO A 100 -1.28 -1.71 16.64
CA PRO A 100 -2.42 -2.00 15.80
C PRO A 100 -3.56 -0.98 16.02
N VAL A 101 -4.27 -0.63 14.95
CA VAL A 101 -5.54 0.08 15.06
C VAL A 101 -6.55 -0.83 15.77
N PRO A 102 -7.25 -0.35 16.81
CA PRO A 102 -8.20 -1.16 17.56
C PRO A 102 -9.43 -1.47 16.70
N ILE A 103 -9.68 -2.75 16.45
CA ILE A 103 -10.87 -3.25 15.74
C ILE A 103 -11.72 -4.11 16.67
N SER A 104 -13.03 -4.20 16.40
CA SER A 104 -13.89 -5.13 17.15
C SER A 104 -13.49 -6.57 16.79
N ALA A 105 -12.88 -7.27 17.73
CA ALA A 105 -12.35 -8.60 17.50
C ALA A 105 -13.48 -9.60 17.25
N THR A 106 -13.37 -10.36 16.15
CA THR A 106 -14.12 -11.60 15.95
C THR A 106 -13.14 -12.77 16.01
N GLY A 107 -12.69 -13.13 17.22
CA GLY A 107 -11.77 -14.26 17.46
C GLY A 107 -10.36 -13.85 17.90
N LYS A 108 -9.39 -14.76 17.71
CA LYS A 108 -7.97 -14.61 18.12
C LYS A 108 -7.09 -13.93 17.07
N GLY A 109 -7.69 -13.44 15.98
CA GLY A 109 -6.98 -12.76 14.90
C GLY A 109 -6.55 -11.35 15.27
N HIS A 110 -5.50 -10.87 14.60
CA HIS A 110 -5.04 -9.50 14.72
C HIS A 110 -5.90 -8.52 13.92
N GLY A 111 -6.55 -9.00 12.85
CA GLY A 111 -7.12 -8.17 11.81
C GLY A 111 -8.57 -8.48 11.45
N TRP A 112 -9.07 -7.70 10.49
CA TRP A 112 -10.38 -7.92 9.88
C TRP A 112 -10.22 -8.56 8.50
N HIS A 113 -10.63 -9.83 8.40
CA HIS A 113 -10.44 -10.65 7.20
C HIS A 113 -8.97 -10.69 6.73
N GLY A 114 -8.02 -10.75 7.68
CA GLY A 114 -6.59 -10.80 7.41
C GLY A 114 -5.94 -9.45 7.10
N ASN A 115 -6.68 -8.34 7.23
CA ASN A 115 -6.12 -6.99 7.15
C ASN A 115 -5.78 -6.48 8.55
N VAL A 116 -4.53 -6.09 8.77
CA VAL A 116 -4.06 -5.44 9.99
C VAL A 116 -3.52 -4.06 9.61
N LEU A 117 -4.03 -3.01 10.23
CA LEU A 117 -3.51 -1.65 10.05
C LEU A 117 -2.74 -1.28 11.32
N LEU A 118 -1.47 -0.89 11.16
CA LEU A 118 -0.62 -0.44 12.27
C LEU A 118 -0.16 0.99 12.03
N PHE A 119 0.07 1.73 13.11
CA PHE A 119 0.56 3.10 13.09
C PHE A 119 1.56 3.32 14.23
N LYS A 120 2.53 4.22 14.03
CA LYS A 120 3.64 4.46 14.98
C LYS A 120 3.34 5.62 15.93
N LYS A 121 2.76 6.70 15.41
CA LYS A 121 2.41 7.92 16.15
C LYS A 121 1.08 8.46 15.67
N GLY A 122 0.28 8.98 16.59
CA GLY A 122 -1.00 9.61 16.28
C GLY A 122 -2.11 9.18 17.23
N VAL A 123 -3.32 9.64 16.94
CA VAL A 123 -4.53 9.27 17.69
C VAL A 123 -5.58 8.75 16.73
N VAL A 124 -6.07 7.53 16.98
CA VAL A 124 -7.19 6.95 16.24
C VAL A 124 -8.48 7.63 16.70
N ARG A 125 -9.18 8.27 15.78
CA ARG A 125 -10.46 8.97 16.01
C ARG A 125 -11.66 8.07 15.80
N ASP A 126 -11.60 7.24 14.77
CA ASP A 126 -12.70 6.38 14.37
C ASP A 126 -12.18 5.16 13.60
N VAL A 127 -12.90 4.03 13.73
CA VAL A 127 -12.54 2.76 13.08
C VAL A 127 -13.79 2.02 12.63
N HIS A 128 -13.83 1.63 11.36
CA HIS A 128 -14.90 0.83 10.77
C HIS A 128 -14.35 -0.44 10.13
N GLN A 129 -15.06 -1.55 10.35
CA GLN A 129 -14.78 -2.83 9.71
C GLN A 129 -15.82 -3.08 8.62
N ILE A 130 -15.38 -3.14 7.37
CA ILE A 130 -16.27 -3.29 6.21
C ILE A 130 -16.13 -4.69 5.65
N LYS A 131 -17.23 -5.43 5.57
CA LYS A 131 -17.27 -6.71 4.84
C LYS A 131 -17.38 -6.43 3.35
N LEU A 132 -16.46 -6.98 2.57
CA LEU A 132 -16.43 -6.80 1.13
C LEU A 132 -17.17 -7.95 0.41
N PRO A 133 -18.00 -7.66 -0.60
CA PRO A 133 -18.76 -8.69 -1.32
C PRO A 133 -17.85 -9.59 -2.15
N GLY A 134 -18.22 -10.85 -2.30
CA GLY A 134 -17.48 -11.82 -3.12
C GLY A 134 -17.63 -13.26 -2.62
N LEU A 135 -17.12 -14.21 -3.39
CA LEU A 135 -17.11 -15.63 -3.00
C LEU A 135 -16.16 -15.89 -1.83
N GLU A 136 -15.02 -15.21 -1.85
CA GLU A 136 -14.03 -15.29 -0.78
C GLU A 136 -14.33 -14.26 0.31
N PRO A 137 -14.16 -14.61 1.60
CA PRO A 137 -14.30 -13.66 2.69
C PRO A 137 -13.17 -12.62 2.58
N ARG A 138 -13.55 -11.38 2.24
CA ARG A 138 -12.67 -10.21 2.15
C ARG A 138 -13.25 -9.07 2.99
N GLY A 139 -12.39 -8.15 3.39
CA GLY A 139 -12.78 -7.00 4.18
C GLY A 139 -11.85 -5.82 3.96
N ALA A 140 -12.26 -4.67 4.49
CA ALA A 140 -11.44 -3.48 4.64
C ALA A 140 -11.51 -2.97 6.08
N VAL A 141 -10.39 -2.45 6.57
CA VAL A 141 -10.32 -1.66 7.80
C VAL A 141 -10.25 -0.20 7.37
N VAL A 142 -11.20 0.60 7.82
CA VAL A 142 -11.20 2.06 7.63
C VAL A 142 -10.83 2.67 8.98
N ALA A 143 -9.77 3.44 9.04
CA ALA A 143 -9.37 4.14 10.25
C ALA A 143 -9.16 5.62 9.96
N GLU A 144 -9.56 6.47 10.89
CA GLU A 144 -9.26 7.89 10.86
C GLU A 144 -8.22 8.18 11.93
N ILE A 145 -7.04 8.64 11.50
CA ILE A 145 -5.88 8.80 12.37
C ILE A 145 -5.39 10.24 12.27
N ASP A 146 -5.28 10.90 13.42
CA ASP A 146 -4.60 12.19 13.52
C ASP A 146 -3.10 11.96 13.55
N LEU A 147 -2.46 12.18 12.41
CA LEU A 147 -1.01 12.12 12.27
C LEU A 147 -0.44 13.50 12.63
N ASP A 148 0.57 13.53 13.50
CA ASP A 148 1.31 14.74 13.90
C ASP A 148 0.44 15.90 14.44
N GLY A 149 -0.68 15.56 15.09
CA GLY A 149 -1.42 16.45 15.98
C GLY A 149 -2.24 17.58 15.32
N SER A 150 -2.30 17.67 13.99
CA SER A 150 -3.02 18.77 13.32
C SER A 150 -3.95 18.35 12.17
N ARG A 151 -3.79 17.16 11.58
CA ARG A 151 -4.64 16.72 10.46
C ARG A 151 -4.99 15.24 10.54
N THR A 152 -6.28 14.95 10.36
CA THR A 152 -6.82 13.59 10.27
C THR A 152 -6.63 13.04 8.86
N LEU A 153 -6.05 11.84 8.77
CA LEU A 153 -5.96 11.05 7.56
C LEU A 153 -6.89 9.83 7.67
N ARG A 154 -7.79 9.66 6.70
CA ARG A 154 -8.57 8.44 6.56
C ARG A 154 -7.75 7.40 5.79
N ILE A 155 -7.70 6.19 6.31
CA ILE A 155 -6.92 5.09 5.76
C ILE A 155 -7.83 3.89 5.56
N ILE A 156 -7.94 3.44 4.32
CA ILE A 156 -8.68 2.25 3.91
C ILE A 156 -7.66 1.16 3.59
N ALA A 157 -7.44 0.24 4.52
CA ALA A 157 -6.62 -0.95 4.32
C ALA A 157 -7.49 -2.08 3.79
N ALA A 158 -7.23 -2.58 2.58
CA ALA A 158 -8.09 -3.57 1.93
C ALA A 158 -7.31 -4.69 1.23
N HIS A 159 -7.89 -5.89 1.20
CA HIS A 159 -7.40 -7.00 0.39
C HIS A 159 -8.54 -7.46 -0.52
N LEU A 160 -8.45 -7.17 -1.82
CA LEU A 160 -9.52 -7.48 -2.77
C LEU A 160 -9.46 -8.94 -3.25
N GLY A 161 -10.59 -9.43 -3.76
CA GLY A 161 -10.73 -10.81 -4.25
C GLY A 161 -9.98 -11.11 -5.55
N LEU A 162 -9.73 -12.39 -5.80
CA LEU A 162 -9.01 -12.85 -7.00
C LEU A 162 -9.84 -12.76 -8.29
N LEU A 163 -11.18 -12.81 -8.18
CA LEU A 163 -12.06 -12.71 -9.33
C LEU A 163 -12.33 -11.24 -9.70
N ARG A 164 -12.18 -10.91 -10.99
CA ARG A 164 -12.42 -9.54 -11.51
C ARG A 164 -13.80 -9.02 -11.13
N ARG A 165 -14.85 -9.86 -11.22
CA ARG A 165 -16.22 -9.47 -10.87
C ARG A 165 -16.34 -9.09 -9.40
N SER A 166 -15.71 -9.86 -8.49
CA SER A 166 -15.65 -9.53 -7.07
C SER A 166 -14.93 -8.21 -6.86
N ARG A 167 -13.74 -8.01 -7.45
CA ARG A 167 -13.03 -6.72 -7.35
C ARG A 167 -13.87 -5.54 -7.81
N SER A 168 -14.59 -5.65 -8.92
CA SER A 168 -15.48 -4.58 -9.38
C SER A 168 -16.64 -4.28 -8.43
N GLN A 169 -17.17 -5.28 -7.71
CA GLN A 169 -18.17 -5.06 -6.67
C GLN A 169 -17.56 -4.40 -5.43
N GLN A 170 -16.38 -4.87 -5.02
CA GLN A 170 -15.67 -4.36 -3.85
C GLN A 170 -15.18 -2.92 -4.07
N ALA A 171 -14.70 -2.59 -5.27
CA ALA A 171 -14.33 -1.23 -5.65
C ALA A 171 -15.54 -0.27 -5.57
N ARG A 172 -16.75 -0.72 -5.89
CA ARG A 172 -17.96 0.09 -5.69
C ARG A 172 -18.25 0.34 -4.21
N VAL A 173 -18.12 -0.68 -3.35
CA VAL A 173 -18.25 -0.48 -1.90
C VAL A 173 -17.23 0.55 -1.39
N VAL A 174 -15.99 0.52 -1.89
CA VAL A 174 -15.00 1.55 -1.55
C VAL A 174 -15.43 2.94 -2.03
N LEU A 175 -16.03 3.08 -3.22
CA LEU A 175 -16.59 4.36 -3.67
C LEU A 175 -17.73 4.83 -2.77
N ASP A 176 -18.62 3.92 -2.35
CA ASP A 176 -19.74 4.27 -1.48
C ASP A 176 -19.25 4.79 -0.12
N LEU A 177 -18.17 4.23 0.42
CA LEU A 177 -17.51 4.76 1.64
C LEU A 177 -16.93 6.17 1.45
N MET A 178 -16.57 6.53 0.21
CA MET A 178 -16.04 7.84 -0.13
C MET A 178 -17.13 8.90 -0.36
N ASN A 179 -18.39 8.49 -0.56
CA ASN A 179 -19.52 9.40 -0.78
C ASN A 179 -20.07 10.05 0.51
N SER A 180 -19.24 10.17 1.55
CA SER A 180 -19.60 10.87 2.78
C SER A 180 -19.58 12.39 2.57
N PRO A 181 -20.53 13.15 3.15
CA PRO A 181 -20.56 14.62 3.03
C PRO A 181 -19.31 15.31 3.61
N ASP A 182 -18.60 14.65 4.52
CA ASP A 182 -17.33 15.14 5.07
C ASP A 182 -16.16 14.60 4.24
N GLU A 183 -15.78 15.33 3.18
CA GLU A 183 -14.61 14.98 2.38
C GLU A 183 -13.31 15.19 3.18
N ARG A 184 -12.50 14.12 3.30
CA ARG A 184 -11.26 14.11 4.09
C ARG A 184 -10.09 13.58 3.23
N PRO A 185 -8.84 13.98 3.51
CA PRO A 185 -7.68 13.30 2.94
C PRO A 185 -7.81 11.80 3.21
N THR A 186 -7.76 10.99 2.16
CA THR A 186 -8.00 9.55 2.23
C THR A 186 -6.97 8.78 1.40
N LEU A 187 -6.39 7.76 2.02
CA LEU A 187 -5.57 6.75 1.36
C LEU A 187 -6.34 5.43 1.27
N LEU A 188 -6.31 4.80 0.10
CA LEU A 188 -6.61 3.39 -0.07
C LEU A 188 -5.30 2.66 -0.32
N LEU A 189 -5.00 1.64 0.47
CA LEU A 189 -3.81 0.82 0.29
C LEU A 189 -4.05 -0.66 0.60
N GLY A 190 -3.31 -1.52 -0.10
CA GLY A 190 -3.43 -2.96 0.06
C GLY A 190 -3.09 -3.76 -1.18
N ASP A 191 -3.13 -5.09 -1.05
CA ASP A 191 -3.19 -6.01 -2.18
C ASP A 191 -4.58 -5.94 -2.84
N LEU A 192 -4.66 -5.18 -3.94
CA LEU A 192 -5.90 -5.00 -4.67
C LEU A 192 -6.09 -6.05 -5.78
N ASN A 193 -5.18 -7.02 -5.91
CA ASN A 193 -5.24 -8.13 -6.86
C ASN A 193 -5.49 -7.70 -8.33
N GLU A 194 -5.02 -6.52 -8.72
CA GLU A 194 -5.31 -5.94 -10.04
C GLU A 194 -4.09 -5.27 -10.68
N TRP A 195 -3.38 -6.05 -11.50
CA TRP A 195 -2.23 -5.57 -12.26
C TRP A 195 -2.59 -4.85 -13.56
N ARG A 196 -3.83 -4.97 -14.06
CA ARG A 196 -4.21 -4.34 -15.33
C ARG A 196 -4.46 -2.84 -15.13
N LEU A 197 -4.15 -2.07 -16.17
CA LEU A 197 -4.35 -0.62 -16.23
C LEU A 197 -5.52 -0.25 -17.16
N GLY A 198 -6.04 0.97 -16.97
CA GLY A 198 -7.12 1.55 -17.77
C GLY A 198 -8.42 0.74 -17.73
N ASN A 199 -9.19 0.77 -18.82
CA ASN A 199 -10.55 0.20 -18.91
C ASN A 199 -10.65 -1.31 -18.59
N ARG A 200 -9.54 -2.06 -18.69
CA ARG A 200 -9.52 -3.49 -18.35
C ARG A 200 -9.42 -3.75 -16.84
N SER A 201 -8.91 -2.76 -16.10
CA SER A 201 -8.76 -2.80 -14.65
C SER A 201 -10.10 -2.81 -13.93
N ALA A 202 -10.26 -3.63 -12.90
CA ALA A 202 -11.39 -3.51 -11.98
C ALA A 202 -11.31 -2.23 -11.13
N LEU A 203 -10.13 -1.63 -11.00
CA LEU A 203 -9.90 -0.39 -10.24
C LEU A 203 -10.22 0.87 -11.06
N ASN A 204 -10.52 0.75 -12.36
CA ASN A 204 -10.83 1.91 -13.20
C ASN A 204 -12.00 2.74 -12.66
N THR A 205 -12.95 2.09 -11.97
CA THR A 205 -14.08 2.78 -11.32
C THR A 205 -13.64 3.71 -10.19
N LEU A 206 -12.50 3.45 -9.55
CA LEU A 206 -11.96 4.28 -8.46
C LEU A 206 -11.32 5.57 -8.98
N HIS A 207 -11.02 5.67 -10.27
CA HIS A 207 -10.33 6.83 -10.86
C HIS A 207 -11.08 8.15 -10.66
N ALA A 208 -12.42 8.12 -10.64
CA ALA A 208 -13.21 9.33 -10.43
C ALA A 208 -13.01 9.96 -9.03
N THR A 209 -12.73 9.12 -8.03
CA THR A 209 -12.60 9.54 -6.62
C THR A 209 -11.15 9.66 -6.17
N PHE A 210 -10.27 8.77 -6.66
CA PHE A 210 -8.85 8.74 -6.32
C PHE A 210 -7.97 9.43 -7.38
N GLY A 211 -8.59 10.09 -8.36
CA GLY A 211 -7.89 10.83 -9.41
C GLY A 211 -6.95 9.97 -10.28
N PRO A 212 -6.01 10.60 -10.98
CA PRO A 212 -4.95 9.88 -11.67
C PRO A 212 -4.11 9.10 -10.65
N GLN A 213 -3.96 7.81 -10.90
CA GLN A 213 -3.25 6.92 -9.99
C GLN A 213 -1.74 7.13 -10.11
N PRO A 214 -0.98 6.99 -9.00
CA PRO A 214 0.46 6.96 -9.09
C PRO A 214 0.92 5.80 -10.01
N PRO A 215 2.18 5.82 -10.48
CA PRO A 215 2.72 4.74 -11.29
C PRO A 215 2.45 3.37 -10.65
N ALA A 216 2.01 2.42 -11.46
CA ALA A 216 1.80 1.05 -10.99
C ALA A 216 3.16 0.38 -10.78
N VAL A 217 3.60 0.28 -9.52
CA VAL A 217 4.88 -0.31 -9.15
C VAL A 217 4.73 -1.83 -9.03
N PRO A 218 5.52 -2.64 -9.79
CA PRO A 218 5.50 -4.09 -9.66
C PRO A 218 5.99 -4.56 -8.30
N THR A 219 5.21 -5.42 -7.65
CA THR A 219 5.52 -6.00 -6.34
C THR A 219 5.47 -7.53 -6.35
N PHE A 220 4.89 -8.13 -7.39
CA PHE A 220 4.67 -9.57 -7.49
C PHE A 220 5.19 -10.15 -8.83
N PRO A 221 5.73 -11.37 -8.86
CA PRO A 221 6.24 -12.11 -7.69
C PRO A 221 7.50 -11.42 -7.14
N SER A 222 7.76 -11.53 -5.84
CA SER A 222 8.84 -10.78 -5.16
C SER A 222 10.24 -11.08 -5.69
N ASN A 223 10.50 -12.30 -6.17
CA ASN A 223 11.79 -12.69 -6.74
C ASN A 223 12.04 -12.15 -8.16
N LEU A 224 10.99 -11.75 -8.87
CA LEU A 224 11.03 -11.12 -10.19
C LEU A 224 9.78 -10.22 -10.35
N PRO A 225 9.79 -9.01 -9.78
CA PRO A 225 8.60 -8.16 -9.76
C PRO A 225 8.18 -7.75 -11.17
N LEU A 226 6.98 -8.17 -11.59
CA LEU A 226 6.44 -7.93 -12.94
C LEU A 226 5.02 -7.40 -12.91
N LEU A 227 4.26 -7.76 -11.88
CA LEU A 227 2.86 -7.44 -11.70
C LEU A 227 2.69 -6.52 -10.50
N ALA A 228 2.02 -5.40 -10.73
CA ALA A 228 1.65 -4.48 -9.67
C ALA A 228 0.31 -4.94 -9.10
N LEU A 229 0.28 -5.80 -8.07
CA LEU A 229 -0.98 -6.19 -7.43
C LEU A 229 -1.36 -5.25 -6.29
N ASP A 230 -0.34 -4.81 -5.54
CA ASP A 230 -0.45 -3.85 -4.45
C ASP A 230 -0.62 -2.42 -4.98
N ARG A 231 -1.47 -1.63 -4.33
CA ARG A 231 -1.70 -0.22 -4.68
C ARG A 231 -1.68 0.65 -3.43
N ILE A 232 -1.26 1.90 -3.63
CA ILE A 232 -1.49 3.01 -2.71
C ILE A 232 -2.11 4.13 -3.57
N MET A 233 -3.31 4.57 -3.20
CA MET A 233 -4.13 5.53 -3.96
C MET A 233 -4.58 6.64 -3.02
N ALA A 234 -4.64 7.88 -3.52
CA ALA A 234 -5.00 9.06 -2.74
C ALA A 234 -6.18 9.80 -3.39
N ASN A 235 -7.15 10.28 -2.60
CA ASN A 235 -8.24 11.09 -3.14
C ASN A 235 -7.89 12.55 -3.43
N ARG A 236 -6.69 12.99 -3.01
CA ARG A 236 -6.19 14.35 -3.25
C ARG A 236 -4.94 14.33 -4.11
N HIS A 237 -4.89 15.26 -5.07
CA HIS A 237 -3.73 15.39 -5.94
C HIS A 237 -2.49 15.83 -5.14
N GLY A 238 -1.32 15.33 -5.51
CA GLY A 238 -0.05 15.67 -4.84
C GLY A 238 0.13 15.07 -3.44
N MET A 239 -0.85 14.33 -2.90
CA MET A 239 -0.75 13.73 -1.57
C MET A 239 0.29 12.62 -1.50
N ILE A 240 0.48 11.86 -2.59
CA ILE A 240 1.54 10.85 -2.72
C ILE A 240 2.73 11.52 -3.43
N ALA A 241 3.79 11.81 -2.68
CA ALA A 241 4.98 12.49 -3.19
C ALA A 241 5.94 11.53 -3.91
N ALA A 242 6.03 10.31 -3.43
CA ALA A 242 6.87 9.26 -4.00
C ALA A 242 6.28 7.89 -3.66
N ILE A 243 6.49 6.91 -4.55
CA ILE A 243 6.05 5.52 -4.38
C ILE A 243 7.13 4.58 -4.92
N ASP A 244 7.46 3.53 -4.17
CA ASP A 244 8.45 2.52 -4.60
C ASP A 244 8.23 1.18 -3.90
N ALA A 245 8.73 0.12 -4.51
CA ALA A 245 8.78 -1.20 -3.89
C ALA A 245 10.01 -1.29 -2.97
N HIS A 246 9.81 -1.79 -1.75
CA HIS A 246 10.92 -2.12 -0.85
C HIS A 246 11.59 -3.41 -1.30
N ASP A 247 12.48 -3.29 -2.28
CA ASP A 247 13.15 -4.40 -2.95
C ASP A 247 14.53 -4.69 -2.33
N THR A 248 14.56 -5.53 -1.29
CA THR A 248 15.77 -5.94 -0.58
C THR A 248 15.96 -7.45 -0.69
N PRO A 249 17.19 -7.98 -0.46
CA PRO A 249 17.39 -9.42 -0.40
C PRO A 249 16.48 -10.12 0.61
N LEU A 250 16.13 -9.46 1.71
CA LEU A 250 15.23 -9.99 2.72
C LEU A 250 13.79 -10.01 2.21
N SER A 251 13.27 -8.90 1.69
CA SER A 251 11.88 -8.82 1.23
C SER A 251 11.58 -9.75 0.06
N ARG A 252 12.56 -9.99 -0.83
CA ARG A 252 12.46 -10.99 -1.93
C ARG A 252 12.24 -12.42 -1.47
N VAL A 253 12.60 -12.76 -0.23
CA VAL A 253 12.46 -14.10 0.32
C VAL A 253 11.31 -14.19 1.31
N ALA A 254 11.00 -13.09 2.00
CA ALA A 254 10.07 -13.04 3.12
C ALA A 254 8.60 -13.30 2.77
N SER A 255 8.18 -12.92 1.57
CA SER A 255 6.83 -13.09 1.02
C SER A 255 6.92 -13.25 -0.49
N ASP A 256 5.84 -13.70 -1.14
CA ASP A 256 5.70 -13.67 -2.60
C ASP A 256 5.36 -12.27 -3.13
N HIS A 257 5.09 -11.30 -2.25
CA HIS A 257 4.98 -9.86 -2.56
C HIS A 257 6.17 -9.08 -2.00
N LEU A 258 6.58 -8.02 -2.70
CA LEU A 258 7.40 -6.95 -2.13
C LEU A 258 6.48 -5.95 -1.40
N PRO A 259 6.92 -5.37 -0.27
CA PRO A 259 6.24 -4.23 0.33
C PRO A 259 6.20 -3.04 -0.63
N LEU A 260 5.05 -2.38 -0.73
CA LEU A 260 4.87 -1.12 -1.45
C LEU A 260 4.93 0.02 -0.46
N THR A 261 5.79 1.02 -0.69
CA THR A 261 5.99 2.17 0.18
C THR A 261 5.62 3.45 -0.53
N ALA A 262 5.11 4.43 0.21
CA ALA A 262 4.85 5.77 -0.32
C ALA A 262 5.10 6.84 0.75
N PHE A 263 5.62 7.99 0.32
CA PHE A 263 5.68 9.19 1.17
C PHE A 263 4.44 10.03 0.93
N VAL A 264 3.74 10.34 2.01
CA VAL A 264 2.46 11.05 1.99
C VAL A 264 2.61 12.41 2.64
N ARG A 265 2.07 13.44 1.99
CA ARG A 265 2.00 14.82 2.49
C ARG A 265 0.55 15.21 2.69
N LEU A 266 0.21 15.64 3.90
CA LEU A 266 -1.15 16.09 4.26
C LEU A 266 -1.37 17.60 4.06
N GLU A 267 -0.31 18.31 3.67
CA GLU A 267 -0.39 19.72 3.28
C GLU A 267 -1.12 19.86 1.95
N ARG A 268 -1.87 20.97 1.80
CA ARG A 268 -2.41 21.31 0.48
C ARG A 268 -1.21 21.63 -0.41
N VAL A 269 -1.10 20.97 -1.56
CA VAL A 269 -0.47 21.62 -2.70
C VAL A 269 -1.44 22.74 -3.05
N ASP A 270 -1.14 23.97 -2.63
CA ASP A 270 -2.03 25.11 -2.81
C ASP A 270 -2.46 25.23 -4.28
N ASP A 271 -3.76 25.51 -4.48
CA ASP A 271 -4.38 25.88 -5.77
C ASP A 271 -3.78 27.18 -6.39
N ASN A 272 -2.69 27.72 -5.82
CA ASN A 272 -2.01 28.92 -6.28
C ASN A 272 -1.09 28.71 -7.50
N ALA A 273 -0.99 27.50 -8.05
CA ALA A 273 -0.28 27.28 -9.32
C ALA A 273 -1.16 27.44 -10.57
N LEU A 274 -2.48 27.71 -10.43
CA LEU A 274 -3.40 27.85 -11.56
C LEU A 274 -4.03 29.25 -11.71
N MET A 275 -3.66 30.25 -10.91
CA MET A 275 -4.14 31.62 -11.12
C MET A 275 -3.01 32.66 -11.07
N SER A 276 -2.83 33.32 -12.23
CA SER A 276 -2.40 34.73 -12.45
C SER A 276 -1.05 34.92 -13.19
N PRO A 277 -0.88 35.97 -14.02
CA PRO A 277 -1.79 36.54 -15.03
C PRO A 277 -1.06 36.83 -16.36
N ALA A 278 -1.62 36.46 -17.51
CA ALA A 278 -1.27 37.11 -18.77
C ALA A 278 -2.15 38.36 -18.93
N SER A 279 -1.80 39.41 -18.18
CA SER A 279 -2.25 40.77 -18.44
C SER A 279 -1.06 41.71 -18.29
N GLN A 280 -0.31 41.85 -19.39
CA GLN A 280 0.43 43.05 -19.77
C GLN A 280 -0.14 43.40 -21.15
N ARG A 281 -1.13 44.28 -21.24
CA ARG A 281 -1.03 45.75 -21.41
C ARG A 281 -0.25 46.19 -22.65
N VAL A 282 -1.01 46.94 -23.47
CA VAL A 282 -0.69 47.87 -24.57
C VAL A 282 -0.44 47.22 -25.93
#